data_AF-A0A2I0J5X2-F1
#
_entry.id   AF-A0A2I0J5X2-F1
#
_cell.length_a   1.000
_cell.length_b   1.000
_cell.length_c   1.000
_cell.angle_alpha   90.00
_cell.angle_beta   90.00
_cell.angle_gamma   90.00
#
_symmetry.space_group_name_H-M   'P 1'
#
loop_
_entity.id
_entity.type
_entity.pdbx_description
1 polymer ?
#
loop_
_entity_poly.entity_id
_entity_poly.type
_entity_poly.pdbx_seq_one_letter_code
_entity_poly.pdbx_strand_id
1 'polypeptide(L)'
;MEMPVVEVQRHGVWLLAKNVDQFIHRILVEQDALGSAESSNELFHASGDAGDKLYRKGDFAKSNVSSLDVYLLQKVGLFPDVLERKVMKHFEKGDHVSALVTGEFYTKKENFPGFARPFVFNAQILLKVGRSVEAKDAARGALKSPWWTLGCKYQDVADIAEWEDEQIEYIKEKITEEGRQEDLKKGKPLEQIVLDEAAFLLDLASIDGTWNEYVERIAECYDKAGLPDIARFVQYRD
;
A
#
# COMPACT_ATOMS: atom_id res chain seq x y z
N MET A 1 -4.26 13.30 11.87
CA MET A 1 -3.48 12.58 10.85
C MET A 1 -4.48 12.07 9.83
N GLU A 2 -4.32 12.40 8.55
CA GLU A 2 -5.16 11.76 7.52
C GLU A 2 -4.81 10.28 7.49
N MET A 3 -5.82 9.41 7.63
CA MET A 3 -5.62 7.97 7.61
C MET A 3 -5.87 7.44 6.19
N PRO A 4 -4.92 6.67 5.62
CA PRO A 4 -5.13 6.05 4.32
C PRO A 4 -6.25 5.01 4.40
N VAL A 5 -6.93 4.83 3.27
CA VAL A 5 -7.85 3.70 3.08
C VAL A 5 -7.05 2.57 2.48
N VAL A 6 -7.03 1.43 3.15
CA VAL A 6 -6.30 0.24 2.73
C VAL A 6 -7.22 -0.97 2.69
N GLU A 7 -6.87 -1.95 1.86
CA GLU A 7 -7.46 -3.27 1.86
C GLU A 7 -6.43 -4.26 2.39
N VAL A 8 -6.82 -5.05 3.40
CA VAL A 8 -5.96 -6.12 3.91
C VAL A 8 -6.06 -7.32 2.98
N GLN A 9 -4.93 -7.70 2.40
CA GLN A 9 -4.80 -8.88 1.58
C GLN A 9 -4.13 -9.99 2.38
N ARG A 10 -4.11 -11.21 1.82
CA ARG A 10 -3.40 -12.32 2.47
C ARG A 10 -1.91 -11.98 2.70
N HIS A 11 -1.26 -11.38 1.70
CA HIS A 11 0.16 -11.06 1.76
C HIS A 11 0.39 -9.55 1.64
N GLY A 12 0.20 -8.85 2.76
CA GLY A 12 0.32 -7.40 2.87
C GLY A 12 -1.00 -6.65 2.71
N VAL A 13 -0.89 -5.33 2.57
CA VAL A 13 -2.03 -4.42 2.43
C VAL A 13 -1.93 -3.64 1.13
N TRP A 14 -3.07 -3.34 0.52
CA TRP A 14 -3.18 -2.54 -0.68
C TRP A 14 -3.67 -1.15 -0.33
N LEU A 15 -2.91 -0.13 -0.75
CA LEU A 15 -3.33 1.25 -0.58
C LEU A 15 -4.40 1.61 -1.63
N LEU A 16 -5.64 1.83 -1.17
CA LEU A 16 -6.77 2.18 -2.02
C LEU A 16 -6.88 3.68 -2.26
N ALA A 17 -6.61 4.50 -1.23
CA ALA A 17 -6.60 5.96 -1.31
C ALA A 17 -5.82 6.59 -0.15
N LYS A 18 -5.39 7.85 -0.31
CA LYS A 18 -4.66 8.58 0.75
C LYS A 18 -5.54 8.96 1.93
N ASN A 19 -6.84 9.10 1.70
CA ASN A 19 -7.84 9.41 2.71
C ASN A 19 -9.24 8.99 2.24
N VAL A 20 -10.22 9.07 3.15
CA VAL A 20 -11.61 8.66 2.93
C VAL A 20 -12.28 9.51 1.85
N ASP A 21 -12.05 10.83 1.83
CA ASP A 21 -12.63 11.73 0.83
C ASP A 21 -12.21 11.35 -0.59
N GLN A 22 -10.91 11.07 -0.78
CA GLN A 22 -10.38 10.63 -2.06
C GLN A 22 -10.98 9.27 -2.48
N PHE A 23 -11.18 8.36 -1.52
CA PHE A 23 -11.80 7.05 -1.77
C PHE A 23 -13.28 7.18 -2.17
N ILE A 24 -14.07 7.96 -1.44
CA ILE A 24 -15.49 8.22 -1.75
C ILE A 24 -15.61 8.88 -3.12
N HIS A 25 -14.82 9.93 -3.39
CA HIS A 25 -14.86 10.63 -4.66
C HIS A 25 -14.55 9.68 -5.83
N ARG A 26 -13.55 8.81 -5.69
CA ARG A 26 -13.26 7.78 -6.69
C ARG A 26 -14.45 6.86 -6.94
N ILE A 27 -15.04 6.29 -5.89
CA ILE A 27 -16.18 5.36 -6.01
C ILE A 27 -17.34 6.03 -6.76
N LEU A 28 -17.66 7.28 -6.44
CA LEU A 28 -18.75 8.01 -7.07
C LEU A 28 -18.48 8.29 -8.56
N VAL A 29 -17.24 8.63 -8.92
CA VAL A 29 -16.83 8.83 -10.33
C VAL A 29 -16.90 7.51 -11.10
N GLU A 30 -16.36 6.44 -10.54
CA GLU A 30 -16.39 5.10 -11.16
C GLU A 30 -17.85 4.65 -11.36
N GLN A 31 -18.73 4.90 -10.39
CA GLN A 31 -20.15 4.56 -10.52
C GLN A 31 -20.90 5.46 -11.53
N ASP A 32 -20.56 6.74 -11.64
CA ASP A 32 -21.12 7.61 -12.68
C ASP A 32 -20.72 7.12 -14.08
N ALA A 33 -19.48 6.66 -14.25
CA ALA A 33 -18.97 6.15 -15.51
C ALA A 33 -19.62 4.82 -15.96
N LEU A 34 -20.12 4.00 -15.02
CA LEU A 34 -20.79 2.72 -15.32
C LEU A 34 -22.22 2.90 -15.87
N GLY A 35 -22.85 4.07 -15.69
CA GLY A 35 -24.09 4.45 -16.37
C GLY A 35 -25.35 3.63 -16.03
N SER A 36 -25.34 2.74 -15.02
CA SER A 36 -26.50 1.90 -14.68
C SER A 36 -27.52 2.62 -13.79
N ALA A 37 -28.78 2.76 -14.22
CA ALA A 37 -29.74 3.67 -13.57
C ALA A 37 -30.20 3.25 -12.16
N GLU A 38 -30.23 1.96 -11.83
CA GLU A 38 -30.75 1.47 -10.54
C GLU A 38 -29.65 1.34 -9.47
N SER A 39 -28.54 0.64 -9.74
CA SER A 39 -27.43 0.52 -8.76
C SER A 39 -26.63 1.81 -8.58
N SER A 40 -26.71 2.75 -9.54
CA SER A 40 -26.01 4.03 -9.45
C SER A 40 -26.52 4.87 -8.30
N ASN A 41 -27.82 4.93 -8.03
CA ASN A 41 -28.33 5.86 -7.01
C ASN A 41 -28.04 5.41 -5.57
N GLU A 42 -27.84 4.12 -5.31
CA GLU A 42 -27.61 3.62 -3.94
C GLU A 42 -26.31 4.16 -3.35
N LEU A 43 -25.20 4.15 -4.10
CA LEU A 43 -23.90 4.65 -3.61
C LEU A 43 -23.91 6.16 -3.42
N PHE A 44 -24.52 6.92 -4.34
CA PHE A 44 -24.69 8.36 -4.17
C PHE A 44 -25.53 8.67 -2.93
N HIS A 45 -26.66 7.97 -2.74
CA HIS A 45 -27.49 8.14 -1.55
C HIS A 45 -26.76 7.75 -0.25
N ALA A 46 -26.02 6.63 -0.26
CA ALA A 46 -25.26 6.15 0.90
C ALA A 46 -24.12 7.11 1.29
N SER A 47 -23.51 7.79 0.32
CA SER A 47 -22.45 8.77 0.57
C SER A 47 -22.94 10.08 1.22
N GLY A 48 -24.24 10.37 1.12
CA GLY A 48 -24.91 11.52 1.73
C GLY A 48 -24.17 12.85 1.49
N ASP A 49 -24.18 13.71 2.52
CA ASP A 49 -23.56 15.03 2.49
C ASP A 49 -22.06 15.01 2.15
N ALA A 50 -21.35 13.92 2.48
CA ALA A 50 -19.94 13.78 2.18
C ALA A 50 -19.73 13.61 0.67
N GLY A 51 -20.51 12.74 0.03
CA GLY A 51 -20.48 12.54 -1.42
C GLY A 51 -20.90 13.79 -2.19
N ASP A 52 -21.97 14.46 -1.76
CA ASP A 52 -22.51 15.66 -2.42
C ASP A 52 -21.50 16.82 -2.47
N LYS A 53 -20.61 16.91 -1.48
CA LYS A 53 -19.51 17.88 -1.45
C LYS A 53 -18.37 17.52 -2.39
N LEU A 54 -18.13 16.23 -2.59
CA LEU A 54 -16.97 15.73 -3.33
C LEU A 54 -17.25 15.62 -4.84
N TYR A 55 -18.45 15.19 -5.22
CA TYR A 55 -18.74 14.86 -6.60
C TYR A 55 -20.23 15.01 -6.95
N ARG A 56 -20.53 15.61 -8.12
CA ARG A 56 -21.89 15.65 -8.65
C ARG A 56 -22.06 14.67 -9.79
N LYS A 57 -23.14 13.89 -9.73
CA LYS A 57 -23.50 12.93 -10.78
C LYS A 57 -23.55 13.59 -12.17
N GLY A 58 -22.97 12.92 -13.16
CA GLY A 58 -22.80 13.39 -14.53
C GLY A 58 -21.58 14.29 -14.76
N ASP A 59 -20.80 14.65 -13.75
CA ASP A 59 -19.62 15.51 -13.93
C ASP A 59 -18.50 14.81 -14.71
N PHE A 60 -18.43 13.47 -14.69
CA PHE A 60 -17.51 12.74 -15.56
C PHE A 60 -17.86 12.96 -17.03
N ALA A 61 -19.12 12.72 -17.42
CA ALA A 61 -19.58 12.92 -18.79
C ALA A 61 -19.43 14.38 -19.25
N LYS A 62 -19.78 15.36 -18.39
CA LYS A 62 -19.64 16.80 -18.70
C LYS A 62 -18.20 17.26 -18.90
N SER A 63 -17.24 16.55 -18.31
CA SER A 63 -15.82 16.93 -18.41
C SER A 63 -15.20 16.70 -19.79
N ASN A 64 -15.86 15.91 -20.65
CA ASN A 64 -15.35 15.46 -21.95
C ASN A 64 -13.98 14.73 -21.89
N VAL A 65 -13.57 14.25 -20.71
CA VAL A 65 -12.36 13.44 -20.57
C VAL A 65 -12.66 12.02 -21.06
N SER A 66 -11.94 11.57 -22.08
CA SER A 66 -12.19 10.30 -22.77
C SER A 66 -11.80 9.04 -21.98
N SER A 67 -11.14 9.20 -20.83
CA SER A 67 -10.61 8.10 -20.03
C SER A 67 -10.89 8.33 -18.56
N LEU A 68 -11.55 7.36 -17.93
CA LEU A 68 -11.80 7.33 -16.49
C LEU A 68 -10.51 7.48 -15.69
N ASP A 69 -9.46 6.73 -16.04
CA ASP A 69 -8.16 6.83 -15.35
C ASP A 69 -7.55 8.25 -15.46
N VAL A 70 -7.72 8.93 -16.60
CA VAL A 70 -7.22 10.31 -16.77
C VAL A 70 -8.03 11.26 -15.90
N TYR A 71 -9.35 11.09 -15.85
CA TYR A 71 -10.21 11.89 -14.99
C TYR A 71 -9.84 11.72 -13.52
N LEU A 72 -9.70 10.46 -13.05
CA LEU A 72 -9.32 10.17 -11.66
C LEU A 72 -8.00 10.85 -11.29
N LEU A 73 -6.95 10.71 -12.12
CA LEU A 73 -5.64 11.31 -11.84
C LEU A 73 -5.65 12.84 -11.87
N GLN A 74 -6.52 13.47 -12.67
CA GLN A 74 -6.57 14.93 -12.81
C GLN A 74 -7.52 15.62 -11.82
N LYS A 75 -8.64 14.96 -11.47
CA LYS A 75 -9.75 15.57 -10.73
C LYS A 75 -9.92 15.03 -9.31
N VAL A 76 -9.42 13.82 -9.05
CA VAL A 76 -9.60 13.15 -7.76
C VAL A 76 -8.27 13.04 -7.02
N GLY A 77 -7.29 12.39 -7.62
CA GLY A 77 -5.94 12.27 -7.05
C GLY A 77 -5.19 11.04 -7.57
N LEU A 78 -4.05 10.74 -6.93
CA LEU A 78 -3.21 9.61 -7.30
C LEU A 78 -3.69 8.33 -6.61
N PHE A 79 -3.74 7.25 -7.38
CA PHE A 79 -4.08 5.92 -6.91
C PHE A 79 -3.07 4.90 -7.44
N PRO A 80 -2.56 3.99 -6.59
CA PRO A 80 -1.63 2.93 -6.99
C PRO A 80 -2.07 2.18 -8.25
N ASP A 81 -3.25 1.58 -8.20
CA ASP A 81 -3.78 0.74 -9.26
C ASP A 81 -4.07 1.51 -10.56
N VAL A 82 -4.51 2.78 -10.47
CA VAL A 82 -4.71 3.63 -11.65
C VAL A 82 -3.38 3.93 -12.35
N LEU A 83 -2.31 4.19 -11.60
CA LEU A 83 -0.98 4.40 -12.16
C LEU A 83 -0.42 3.12 -12.77
N GLU A 84 -0.57 1.98 -12.08
CA GLU A 84 -0.17 0.66 -12.61
C GLU A 84 -0.92 0.33 -13.91
N ARG A 85 -2.25 0.52 -13.96
CA ARG A 85 -3.04 0.36 -15.20
C ARG A 85 -2.56 1.27 -16.32
N LYS A 86 -2.20 2.53 -16.01
CA LYS A 86 -1.69 3.48 -17.00
C LYS A 86 -0.36 2.98 -17.58
N VAL A 87 0.55 2.47 -16.75
CA VAL A 87 1.82 1.87 -17.19
C VAL A 87 1.56 0.67 -18.11
N MET A 88 0.66 -0.23 -17.74
CA MET A 88 0.33 -1.40 -18.55
C MET A 88 -0.28 -1.01 -19.92
N LYS A 89 -1.15 0.01 -19.95
CA LYS A 89 -1.68 0.57 -21.22
C LYS A 89 -0.58 1.16 -22.13
N HIS A 90 0.48 1.72 -21.56
CA HIS A 90 1.63 2.18 -22.36
C HIS A 90 2.39 0.98 -22.96
N PHE A 91 2.61 -0.09 -22.19
CA PHE A 91 3.19 -1.33 -22.71
C PHE A 91 2.34 -1.96 -23.82
N GLU A 92 1.02 -2.04 -23.65
CA GLU A 92 0.10 -2.58 -24.68
C GLU A 92 0.20 -1.82 -26.01
N LYS A 93 0.52 -0.52 -25.97
CA LYS A 93 0.72 0.32 -27.16
C LYS A 93 2.14 0.26 -27.72
N GLY A 94 3.04 -0.51 -27.11
CA GLY A 94 4.46 -0.54 -27.46
C GLY A 94 5.24 0.72 -27.03
N ASP A 95 4.64 1.60 -26.22
CA ASP A 95 5.26 2.82 -25.74
C ASP A 95 6.02 2.57 -24.43
N HIS A 96 7.18 1.94 -24.56
CA HIS A 96 8.00 1.55 -23.40
C HIS A 96 8.55 2.77 -22.65
N VAL A 97 8.82 3.89 -23.35
CA VAL A 97 9.35 5.11 -22.73
C VAL A 97 8.30 5.69 -21.78
N SER A 98 7.07 5.88 -22.23
CA SER A 98 6.01 6.39 -21.34
C SER A 98 5.67 5.43 -20.21
N ALA A 99 5.78 4.12 -20.44
CA ALA A 99 5.62 3.11 -19.40
C ALA A 99 6.66 3.28 -18.28
N LEU A 100 7.94 3.39 -18.64
CA LEU A 100 9.04 3.60 -17.69
C LEU A 100 8.96 4.95 -16.98
N VAL A 101 8.66 6.04 -17.70
CA VAL A 101 8.49 7.38 -17.09
C VAL A 101 7.33 7.39 -16.09
N THR A 102 6.21 6.74 -16.43
CA THR A 102 5.07 6.66 -15.51
C THR A 102 5.39 5.78 -14.30
N GLY A 103 6.11 4.67 -14.50
CA GLY A 103 6.58 3.81 -13.41
C GLY A 103 7.56 4.50 -12.46
N GLU A 104 8.52 5.25 -12.99
CA GLU A 104 9.43 6.06 -12.18
C GLU A 104 8.68 7.16 -11.43
N PHE A 105 7.72 7.83 -12.09
CA PHE A 105 6.85 8.79 -11.43
C PHE A 105 6.09 8.15 -10.26
N TYR A 106 5.62 6.91 -10.41
CA TYR A 106 4.92 6.19 -9.35
C TYR A 106 5.77 6.03 -8.08
N THR A 107 7.09 5.86 -8.20
CA THR A 107 8.03 5.69 -7.07
C THR A 107 8.35 6.94 -6.27
N LYS A 108 7.91 8.12 -6.73
CA LYS A 108 8.18 9.38 -6.03
C LYS A 108 7.69 9.33 -4.58
N LYS A 109 8.55 9.70 -3.63
CA LYS A 109 8.31 9.54 -2.19
C LYS A 109 7.05 10.27 -1.71
N GLU A 110 6.74 11.40 -2.33
CA GLU A 110 5.56 12.23 -2.05
C GLU A 110 4.24 11.61 -2.54
N ASN A 111 4.30 10.64 -3.46
CA ASN A 111 3.11 10.05 -4.03
C ASN A 111 2.45 9.10 -3.02
N PHE A 112 3.20 8.17 -2.45
CA PHE A 112 2.67 7.16 -1.50
C PHE A 112 3.66 6.90 -0.37
N PRO A 113 3.81 7.85 0.58
CA PRO A 113 4.79 7.75 1.64
C PRO A 113 4.55 6.53 2.52
N GLY A 114 5.61 5.78 2.81
CA GLY A 114 5.57 4.59 3.67
C GLY A 114 5.13 3.30 2.97
N PHE A 115 4.71 3.35 1.70
CA PHE A 115 4.30 2.17 0.94
C PHE A 115 5.39 1.70 -0.03
N ALA A 116 5.71 0.41 0.03
CA ALA A 116 6.74 -0.21 -0.81
C ALA A 116 6.23 -0.59 -2.22
N ARG A 117 4.93 -0.80 -2.38
CA ARG A 117 4.30 -1.23 -3.65
C ARG A 117 4.78 -0.47 -4.89
N PRO A 118 4.93 0.88 -4.89
CA PRO A 118 5.45 1.60 -6.04
C PRO A 118 6.84 1.13 -6.49
N PHE A 119 7.74 0.87 -5.55
CA PHE A 119 9.09 0.40 -5.83
C PHE A 119 9.09 -1.05 -6.34
N VAL A 120 8.23 -1.90 -5.77
CA VAL A 120 8.02 -3.28 -6.25
C VAL A 120 7.55 -3.27 -7.70
N PHE A 121 6.51 -2.49 -8.01
CA PHE A 121 5.99 -2.39 -9.37
C PHE A 121 7.06 -1.84 -10.33
N ASN A 122 7.85 -0.86 -9.91
CA ASN A 122 8.96 -0.35 -10.71
C ASN A 122 10.03 -1.44 -11.00
N ALA A 123 10.36 -2.28 -10.01
CA ALA A 123 11.25 -3.43 -10.23
C ALA A 123 10.68 -4.41 -11.27
N GLN A 124 9.38 -4.70 -11.20
CA GLN A 124 8.69 -5.60 -12.13
C GLN A 124 8.72 -5.07 -13.57
N ILE A 125 8.48 -3.75 -13.78
CA ILE A 125 8.51 -3.18 -15.13
C ILE A 125 9.93 -3.08 -15.69
N LEU A 126 10.94 -2.82 -14.85
CA LEU A 126 12.35 -2.82 -15.25
C LEU A 126 12.77 -4.21 -15.70
N LEU A 127 12.36 -5.24 -14.97
CA LEU A 127 12.60 -6.63 -15.34
C LEU A 127 11.91 -6.98 -16.66
N LYS A 128 10.66 -6.54 -16.86
CA LYS A 128 9.88 -6.75 -18.09
C LYS A 128 10.58 -6.20 -19.34
N VAL A 129 11.34 -5.11 -19.22
CA VAL A 129 12.11 -4.51 -20.33
C VAL A 129 13.57 -4.98 -20.39
N GLY A 130 13.95 -6.01 -19.62
CA GLY A 130 15.29 -6.60 -19.63
C GLY A 130 16.35 -5.82 -18.84
N ARG A 131 15.96 -4.86 -18.00
CA ARG A 131 16.89 -4.07 -17.17
C ARG A 131 17.11 -4.74 -15.81
N SER A 132 17.61 -5.97 -15.82
CA SER A 132 17.67 -6.83 -14.62
C SER A 132 18.49 -6.26 -13.46
N VAL A 133 19.60 -5.56 -13.74
CA VAL A 133 20.43 -4.94 -12.68
C VAL A 133 19.65 -3.86 -11.93
N GLU A 134 18.94 -3.00 -12.66
CA GLU A 134 18.14 -1.93 -12.06
C GLU A 134 16.89 -2.48 -11.39
N ALA A 135 16.27 -3.53 -11.96
CA ALA A 135 15.17 -4.23 -11.32
C ALA A 135 15.58 -4.79 -9.96
N LYS A 136 16.77 -5.40 -9.88
CA LYS A 136 17.34 -5.89 -8.62
C LYS A 136 17.54 -4.78 -7.61
N ASP A 137 18.15 -3.66 -8.02
CA ASP A 137 18.37 -2.53 -7.12
C ASP A 137 17.06 -1.91 -6.63
N ALA A 138 16.05 -1.81 -7.50
CA ALA A 138 14.71 -1.35 -7.15
C ALA A 138 14.01 -2.29 -6.16
N ALA A 139 14.10 -3.61 -6.37
CA ALA A 139 13.55 -4.61 -5.46
C ALA A 139 14.21 -4.57 -4.08
N ARG A 140 15.55 -4.46 -4.02
CA ARG A 140 16.30 -4.24 -2.77
C ARG A 140 15.89 -2.94 -2.07
N GLY A 141 15.60 -1.89 -2.84
CA GLY A 141 15.03 -0.64 -2.33
C GLY A 141 13.65 -0.85 -1.70
N ALA A 142 12.78 -1.61 -2.35
CA ALA A 142 11.45 -1.94 -1.84
C ALA A 142 11.50 -2.73 -0.52
N LEU A 143 12.40 -3.72 -0.42
CA LEU A 143 12.55 -4.58 0.77
C LEU A 143 13.15 -3.87 2.00
N LYS A 144 13.60 -2.62 1.86
CA LYS A 144 13.97 -1.74 3.00
C LYS A 144 12.77 -1.05 3.65
N SER A 145 11.60 -1.13 3.01
CA SER A 145 10.33 -0.66 3.57
C SER A 145 9.60 -1.83 4.25
N PRO A 146 8.60 -1.59 5.11
CA PRO A 146 7.85 -2.67 5.76
C PRO A 146 7.23 -3.61 4.72
N TRP A 147 7.43 -4.91 4.89
CA TRP A 147 7.08 -5.95 3.93
C TRP A 147 5.57 -6.10 3.77
N TRP A 148 4.81 -5.79 4.80
CA TRP A 148 3.35 -5.70 4.70
C TRP A 148 2.86 -4.62 3.72
N THR A 149 3.72 -3.71 3.24
CA THR A 149 3.36 -2.66 2.26
C THR A 149 3.76 -2.98 0.81
N LEU A 150 4.32 -4.18 0.56
CA LEU A 150 4.75 -4.59 -0.79
C LEU A 150 3.57 -4.80 -1.76
N GLY A 151 2.38 -5.05 -1.22
CA GLY A 151 1.16 -5.35 -1.98
C GLY A 151 1.23 -6.67 -2.76
N CYS A 152 2.17 -7.54 -2.43
CA CYS A 152 2.35 -8.89 -2.98
C CYS A 152 3.16 -9.73 -1.99
N LYS A 153 3.46 -10.99 -2.34
CA LYS A 153 4.27 -11.85 -1.49
C LYS A 153 5.69 -11.32 -1.39
N TYR A 154 6.27 -11.41 -0.20
CA TYR A 154 7.68 -11.11 0.04
C TYR A 154 8.59 -11.85 -0.96
N GLN A 155 8.35 -13.15 -1.17
CA GLN A 155 9.17 -13.99 -2.04
C GLN A 155 9.23 -13.46 -3.48
N ASP A 156 8.12 -12.96 -4.02
CA ASP A 156 8.06 -12.43 -5.39
C ASP A 156 9.02 -11.24 -5.57
N VAL A 157 9.31 -10.51 -4.49
CA VAL A 157 10.24 -9.36 -4.48
C VAL A 157 11.65 -9.80 -4.13
N ALA A 158 11.80 -10.73 -3.18
CA ALA A 158 13.09 -11.32 -2.79
C ALA A 158 13.77 -12.02 -3.97
N ASP A 159 13.01 -12.74 -4.81
CA ASP A 159 13.51 -13.39 -6.01
C ASP A 159 14.11 -12.37 -7.01
N ILE A 160 13.49 -11.21 -7.18
CA ILE A 160 14.02 -10.12 -8.02
C ILE A 160 15.27 -9.49 -7.38
N ALA A 161 15.27 -9.37 -6.04
CA ALA A 161 16.37 -8.80 -5.27
C ALA A 161 17.60 -9.73 -5.15
N GLU A 162 17.45 -11.00 -5.52
CA GLU A 162 18.40 -12.10 -5.24
C GLU A 162 18.70 -12.15 -3.73
N TRP A 163 17.64 -12.13 -2.92
CA TRP A 163 17.72 -12.28 -1.46
C TRP A 163 17.25 -13.66 -1.03
N GLU A 164 17.99 -14.25 -0.11
CA GLU A 164 17.66 -15.51 0.54
C GLU A 164 16.93 -15.25 1.87
N ASP A 165 16.48 -16.33 2.52
CA ASP A 165 15.69 -16.29 3.76
C ASP A 165 16.43 -15.73 4.99
N GLU A 166 17.70 -15.37 4.87
CA GLU A 166 18.52 -14.78 5.94
C GLU A 166 17.87 -13.56 6.59
N GLN A 167 17.15 -12.75 5.81
CA GLN A 167 16.44 -11.57 6.32
C GLN A 167 15.22 -11.96 7.16
N ILE A 168 14.52 -13.03 6.80
CA ILE A 168 13.39 -13.55 7.59
C ILE A 168 13.90 -14.08 8.92
N GLU A 169 14.99 -14.85 8.91
CA GLU A 169 15.60 -15.38 10.12
C GLU A 169 16.12 -14.26 11.04
N TYR A 170 16.69 -13.19 10.47
CA TYR A 170 17.06 -12.00 11.23
C TYR A 170 15.86 -11.36 11.95
N ILE A 171 14.72 -11.20 11.26
CA ILE A 171 13.50 -10.65 11.89
C ILE A 171 12.99 -11.58 13.00
N LYS A 172 12.99 -12.89 12.78
CA LYS A 172 12.61 -13.88 13.79
C LYS A 172 13.52 -13.80 15.02
N GLU A 173 14.83 -13.65 14.84
CA GLU A 173 15.77 -13.45 15.94
C GLU A 173 15.48 -12.15 16.70
N LYS A 174 15.16 -11.06 15.99
CA LYS A 174 14.91 -9.76 16.62
C LYS A 174 13.69 -9.71 17.53
N ILE A 175 12.69 -10.55 17.29
CA ILE A 175 11.49 -10.63 18.13
C ILE A 175 11.65 -11.58 19.33
N THR A 176 12.81 -12.20 19.53
CA THR A 176 13.12 -13.02 20.72
C THR A 176 13.51 -12.16 21.93
N GLU A 177 13.54 -12.76 23.11
CA GLU A 177 14.01 -12.07 24.32
C GLU A 177 15.50 -11.73 24.21
N GLU A 178 16.31 -12.62 23.66
CA GLU A 178 17.73 -12.38 23.37
C GLU A 178 17.92 -11.18 22.45
N GLY A 179 17.12 -11.09 21.38
CA GLY A 179 17.12 -9.96 20.44
C GLY A 179 16.77 -8.63 21.12
N ARG A 180 15.76 -8.62 22.00
CA ARG A 180 15.40 -7.44 22.81
C ARG A 180 16.51 -7.03 23.77
N GLN A 181 17.14 -7.98 24.46
CA GLN A 181 18.26 -7.70 25.37
C GLN A 181 19.48 -7.14 24.62
N GLU A 182 19.73 -7.59 23.39
CA GLU A 182 20.77 -7.04 22.54
C GLU A 182 20.50 -5.57 22.19
N ASP A 183 19.28 -5.24 21.78
CA ASP A 183 18.86 -3.86 21.46
C ASP A 183 18.91 -2.94 22.69
N LEU A 184 18.54 -3.45 23.88
CA LEU A 184 18.70 -2.74 25.14
C LEU A 184 20.17 -2.44 25.46
N LYS A 185 21.07 -3.41 25.28
CA LYS A 185 22.52 -3.21 25.48
C LYS A 185 23.09 -2.17 24.51
N LYS A 186 22.50 -2.02 23.32
CA LYS A 186 22.84 -0.97 22.34
C LYS A 186 22.28 0.41 22.71
N GLY A 187 21.54 0.52 23.82
CA GLY A 187 21.01 1.78 24.34
C GLY A 187 19.72 2.25 23.67
N LYS A 188 19.01 1.36 22.98
CA LYS A 188 17.75 1.70 22.32
C LYS A 188 16.63 1.87 23.36
N PRO A 189 15.79 2.92 23.28
CA PRO A 189 14.68 3.12 24.21
C PRO A 189 13.68 1.96 24.17
N LEU A 190 13.11 1.59 25.31
CA LEU A 190 12.11 0.51 25.42
C LEU A 190 10.93 0.71 24.46
N GLU A 191 10.42 1.94 24.39
CA GLU A 191 9.32 2.33 23.48
C GLU A 191 9.67 2.03 22.01
N GLN A 192 10.90 2.35 21.58
CA GLN A 192 11.35 2.05 20.22
C GLN A 192 11.51 0.55 19.99
N ILE A 193 11.99 -0.20 20.98
CA ILE A 193 12.16 -1.66 20.86
C ILE A 193 10.80 -2.33 20.64
N VAL A 194 9.78 -1.96 21.42
CA VAL A 194 8.45 -2.56 21.28
C VAL A 194 7.74 -2.14 19.99
N LEU A 195 7.98 -0.92 19.50
CA LEU A 195 7.46 -0.47 18.20
C LEU A 195 8.12 -1.21 17.03
N ASP A 196 9.44 -1.43 17.10
CA ASP A 196 10.14 -2.20 16.07
C ASP A 196 9.70 -3.67 16.10
N GLU A 197 9.44 -4.23 17.28
CA GLU A 197 8.83 -5.55 17.39
C GLU A 197 7.44 -5.60 16.74
N ALA A 198 6.58 -4.60 16.96
CA ALA A 198 5.28 -4.54 16.28
C ALA A 198 5.44 -4.53 14.75
N ALA A 199 6.41 -3.77 14.22
CA ALA A 199 6.70 -3.73 12.79
C ALA A 199 7.17 -5.09 12.26
N PHE A 200 8.07 -5.77 12.98
CA PHE A 200 8.53 -7.12 12.64
C PHE A 200 7.40 -8.15 12.65
N LEU A 201 6.49 -8.08 13.62
CA LEU A 201 5.33 -8.98 13.69
C LEU A 201 4.38 -8.77 12.51
N LEU A 202 4.18 -7.52 12.07
CA LEU A 202 3.39 -7.23 10.86
C LEU A 202 4.05 -7.78 9.59
N ASP A 203 5.38 -7.68 9.48
CA ASP A 203 6.13 -8.22 8.35
C ASP A 203 6.00 -9.76 8.29
N LEU A 204 6.19 -10.45 9.42
CA LEU A 204 6.02 -11.90 9.51
C LEU A 204 4.58 -12.34 9.21
N ALA A 205 3.60 -11.65 9.78
CA ALA A 205 2.18 -11.91 9.51
C ALA A 205 1.84 -11.78 8.02
N SER A 206 2.48 -10.84 7.31
CA SER A 206 2.30 -10.65 5.87
C SER A 206 2.96 -11.74 5.02
N ILE A 207 4.10 -12.29 5.47
CA ILE A 207 4.78 -13.40 4.80
C ILE A 207 3.90 -14.64 4.88
N ASP A 208 3.50 -15.03 6.08
CA ASP A 208 2.75 -16.26 6.32
C ASP A 208 1.28 -16.14 5.91
N GLY A 209 0.77 -14.90 5.88
CA GLY A 209 -0.63 -14.58 5.65
C GLY A 209 -1.53 -14.99 6.82
N THR A 210 -1.00 -14.87 8.04
CA THR A 210 -1.62 -15.30 9.30
C THR A 210 -1.87 -14.14 10.25
N TRP A 211 -2.36 -13.00 9.73
CA TRP A 211 -2.64 -11.76 10.48
C TRP A 211 -3.24 -11.98 11.87
N ASN A 212 -4.25 -12.84 11.97
CA ASN A 212 -4.98 -13.12 13.21
C ASN A 212 -4.10 -13.67 14.34
N GLU A 213 -3.02 -14.39 14.02
CA GLU A 213 -2.12 -15.00 15.00
C GLU A 213 -1.26 -13.96 15.74
N TYR A 214 -1.09 -12.78 15.13
CA TYR A 214 -0.21 -11.73 15.64
C TYR A 214 -0.95 -10.57 16.31
N VAL A 215 -2.27 -10.46 16.15
CA VAL A 215 -3.09 -9.32 16.61
C VAL A 215 -2.87 -9.00 18.10
N GLU A 216 -2.95 -10.01 18.97
CA GLU A 216 -2.82 -9.81 20.41
C GLU A 216 -1.44 -9.27 20.79
N ARG A 217 -0.38 -9.86 20.24
CA ARG A 217 1.01 -9.46 20.50
C ARG A 217 1.33 -8.08 19.94
N ILE A 218 0.83 -7.75 18.74
CA ILE A 218 0.98 -6.40 18.15
C ILE A 218 0.30 -5.35 19.04
N ALA A 219 -0.91 -5.64 19.53
CA ALA A 219 -1.61 -4.72 20.42
C ALA A 219 -0.87 -4.51 21.75
N GLU A 220 -0.30 -5.56 22.34
CA GLU A 220 0.55 -5.42 23.53
C GLU A 220 1.77 -4.54 23.27
N CYS A 221 2.40 -4.65 22.10
CA CYS A 221 3.52 -3.80 21.73
C CYS A 221 3.11 -2.32 21.69
N TYR A 222 1.96 -2.00 21.10
CA TYR A 222 1.44 -0.62 21.08
C TYR A 222 1.08 -0.12 22.48
N ASP A 223 0.49 -0.96 23.34
CA ASP A 223 0.17 -0.58 24.72
C ASP A 223 1.45 -0.27 25.53
N LYS A 224 2.46 -1.15 25.44
CA LYS A 224 3.79 -0.96 26.05
C LYS A 224 4.53 0.26 25.50
N ALA A 225 4.24 0.66 24.26
CA ALA A 225 4.77 1.88 23.63
C ALA A 225 4.04 3.16 24.08
N GLY A 226 3.05 3.07 24.97
CA GLY A 226 2.24 4.21 25.39
C GLY A 226 1.18 4.63 24.37
N LEU A 227 0.75 3.71 23.48
CA LEU A 227 -0.29 3.93 22.45
C LEU A 227 -1.53 3.06 22.70
N PRO A 228 -2.22 3.20 23.85
CA PRO A 228 -3.34 2.33 24.25
C PRO A 228 -4.55 2.46 23.30
N ASP A 229 -4.73 3.63 22.66
CA ASP A 229 -5.81 3.83 21.69
C ASP A 229 -5.59 3.01 20.42
N ILE A 230 -4.33 2.88 19.97
CA ILE A 230 -3.95 2.05 18.83
C ILE A 230 -4.06 0.56 19.19
N ALA A 231 -3.63 0.18 20.40
CA ALA A 231 -3.79 -1.19 20.90
C ALA A 231 -5.27 -1.63 20.87
N ARG A 232 -6.19 -0.79 21.38
CA ARG A 232 -7.64 -1.05 21.34
C ARG A 232 -8.18 -1.12 19.92
N PHE A 233 -7.71 -0.24 19.02
CA PHE A 233 -8.11 -0.28 17.62
C PHE A 233 -7.70 -1.59 16.94
N VAL A 234 -6.47 -2.06 17.15
CA VAL A 234 -5.98 -3.33 16.58
C VAL A 234 -6.76 -4.53 17.10
N GLN A 235 -7.18 -4.51 18.36
CA GLN A 235 -7.96 -5.59 18.98
C GLN A 235 -9.46 -5.54 18.66
N TYR A 236 -9.93 -4.48 18.00
CA TYR A 236 -11.35 -4.31 17.71
C TYR A 236 -11.84 -5.43 16.79
N ARG A 237 -12.99 -6.03 17.16
CA ARG A 237 -13.69 -7.05 16.38
C ARG A 237 -15.15 -6.62 16.25
N ASP A 238 -15.68 -6.65 15.03
CA ASP A 238 -17.10 -6.43 14.73
C ASP A 238 -17.99 -7.59 15.22
#